data_AF-A0A437UDJ9-F1
#
_entry.id   AF-A0A437UDJ9-F1
#
_cell.length_a   1.000
_cell.length_b   1.000
_cell.length_c   1.000
_cell.angle_alpha   90.00
_cell.angle_beta   90.00
_cell.angle_gamma   90.00
#
_symmetry.space_group_name_H-M   'P 1'
#
loop_
_entity.id
_entity.type
_entity.pdbx_description
1 polymer ?
#
loop_
_entity_poly.entity_id
_entity_poly.type
_entity_poly.pdbx_seq_one_letter_code
_entity_poly.pdbx_strand_id
1 'polypeptide(L)'
;MEQKEAPKNNKPGDCVCKQYDLVWGNKVSCDFRKKVVDICRDLWGESKKIEMANGLMSVMYVETRGSFKSNQLEGYRSLIPKEEMEIKNFWKKGERKSSRAIGLIQFTQDALVALGQYHSNKALPVEKRFDELNKVKLRFAKMTELVQLDYVKKYFELGDAYKYFKSAEDIYLHVFAPKGVGKEKDYPLYERHSLPLTDEQKDENEKYKANKSVDIENNNDGTIQRSEILGRYNDSYSKGKTNKESNFICNKTESTIINAKGIITYHIYMNGEIEKHIPKIIDERFSNSYKYILHDRNNKQHEICIVEWHETDKRNNGKKVSSIPKGYIRTYDYPNGGNAQTAYVYQNEDIYVKGTKYGYRKYSKGDGKVILIRMKDSLNYISGEIKVCYKFSKTQRRYCNPDAYAGFIGALAKLNRTDISCTGMCFEDATSYPSLTHPNGDCADTSYYSTLEVEQEKVDAFKAFHFEKIYRGKGSWYSKLNGTIYSTGHEDHLHSGEFNTNKVTIIKEK
;
A
#
# COMPACT_ATOMS: atom_id res chain seq x y z
N MET A 1 17.89 52.14 -5.38
CA MET A 1 18.78 50.96 -5.36
C MET A 1 18.89 50.52 -3.93
N GLU A 2 18.23 49.43 -3.57
CA GLU A 2 18.46 48.72 -2.30
C GLU A 2 18.14 47.25 -2.58
N GLN A 3 19.19 46.43 -2.55
CA GLN A 3 19.12 44.99 -2.77
C GLN A 3 18.45 44.35 -1.55
N LYS A 4 17.31 43.67 -1.75
CA LYS A 4 16.79 42.72 -0.76
C LYS A 4 17.48 41.38 -0.98
N GLU A 5 18.26 40.96 0.01
CA GLU A 5 18.94 39.67 0.07
C GLU A 5 17.95 38.51 -0.09
N ALA A 6 18.33 37.55 -0.93
CA ALA A 6 17.66 36.27 -1.08
C ALA A 6 17.86 35.39 0.18
N PRO A 7 16.88 34.58 0.59
CA PRO A 7 17.08 33.63 1.67
C PRO A 7 18.06 32.53 1.21
N LYS A 8 19.15 32.40 1.98
CA LYS A 8 20.26 31.46 1.77
C LYS A 8 19.89 30.02 2.16
N ASN A 9 20.34 29.08 1.32
CA ASN A 9 20.74 27.69 1.59
C ASN A 9 19.66 26.62 1.90
N ASN A 10 19.17 25.95 0.86
CA ASN A 10 18.69 24.56 0.96
C ASN A 10 19.90 23.61 1.02
N LYS A 11 20.09 22.94 2.15
CA LYS A 11 21.08 21.85 2.29
C LYS A 11 20.56 20.57 1.61
N PRO A 12 21.40 19.83 0.85
CA PRO A 12 21.05 18.53 0.29
C PRO A 12 21.11 17.46 1.38
N GLY A 13 19.97 16.87 1.76
CA GLY A 13 19.93 15.76 2.72
C GLY A 13 18.67 15.56 3.56
N ASP A 14 17.54 16.24 3.29
CA ASP A 14 16.34 16.06 4.13
C ASP A 14 15.39 14.97 3.64
N CYS A 15 15.25 13.96 4.50
CA CYS A 15 14.37 12.83 4.33
C CYS A 15 12.90 13.27 4.25
N VAL A 16 12.19 12.86 3.20
CA VAL A 16 10.76 13.16 3.01
C VAL A 16 9.93 12.73 4.21
N CYS A 17 10.29 11.61 4.83
CA CYS A 17 9.63 11.12 6.04
C CYS A 17 9.69 12.10 7.23
N LYS A 18 10.67 13.03 7.27
CA LYS A 18 10.74 14.11 8.27
C LYS A 18 9.65 15.15 8.06
N GLN A 19 9.16 15.34 6.84
CA GLN A 19 8.04 16.24 6.54
C GLN A 19 6.72 15.70 7.12
N TYR A 20 6.68 14.42 7.49
CA TYR A 20 5.56 13.75 8.15
C TYR A 20 5.90 13.41 9.61
N ASP A 21 6.57 14.32 10.30
CA ASP A 21 6.85 14.21 11.74
C ASP A 21 5.56 14.43 12.55
N LEU A 22 4.89 13.33 12.84
CA LEU A 22 3.63 13.29 13.58
C LEU A 22 3.84 12.74 15.00
N VAL A 23 2.98 13.16 15.93
CA VAL A 23 2.82 12.53 17.24
C VAL A 23 2.56 11.03 17.06
N TRP A 24 3.16 10.22 17.93
CA TRP A 24 3.15 8.76 17.81
C TRP A 24 3.77 8.21 16.53
N GLY A 25 4.56 9.03 15.81
CA GLY A 25 5.16 8.65 14.55
C GLY A 25 6.04 7.40 14.65
N ASN A 26 6.68 7.16 15.80
CA ASN A 26 7.51 5.98 16.06
C ASN A 26 6.72 4.65 16.12
N LYS A 27 5.39 4.69 16.19
CA LYS A 27 4.52 3.49 16.23
C LYS A 27 4.11 3.00 14.84
N VAL A 28 4.37 3.79 13.80
CA VAL A 28 3.84 3.55 12.45
C VAL A 28 4.92 3.78 11.40
N SER A 29 4.72 3.20 10.21
CA SER A 29 5.67 3.37 9.10
C SER A 29 5.63 4.79 8.52
N CYS A 30 6.66 5.17 7.76
CA CYS A 30 6.65 6.42 7.01
C CYS A 30 5.47 6.51 6.03
N ASP A 31 5.13 5.43 5.32
CA ASP A 31 3.96 5.39 4.42
C ASP A 31 2.64 5.64 5.15
N PHE A 32 2.52 5.14 6.39
CA PHE A 32 1.34 5.40 7.20
C PHE A 32 1.25 6.88 7.56
N ARG A 33 2.34 7.49 8.05
CA ARG A 33 2.39 8.92 8.39
C ARG A 33 2.11 9.79 7.17
N LYS A 34 2.72 9.46 6.04
CA LYS A 34 2.47 10.11 4.75
C LYS A 34 0.99 10.06 4.38
N LYS A 35 0.39 8.87 4.42
CA LYS A 35 -1.02 8.68 4.07
C LYS A 35 -1.95 9.46 5.00
N VAL A 36 -1.65 9.51 6.30
CA VAL A 36 -2.40 10.35 7.25
C VAL A 36 -2.30 11.83 6.89
N VAL A 37 -1.09 12.34 6.60
CA VAL A 37 -0.89 13.73 6.16
C VAL A 37 -1.61 14.03 4.85
N ASP A 38 -1.55 13.12 3.88
CA ASP A 38 -2.22 13.27 2.59
C ASP A 38 -3.75 13.29 2.75
N ILE A 39 -4.32 12.40 3.57
CA ILE A 39 -5.76 12.42 3.92
C ILE A 39 -6.13 13.77 4.55
N CYS A 40 -5.33 14.23 5.53
CA CYS A 40 -5.62 15.48 6.21
C CYS A 40 -5.46 16.71 5.31
N ARG A 41 -4.53 16.68 4.35
CA ARG A 41 -4.41 17.70 3.29
C ARG A 41 -5.64 17.71 2.41
N ASP A 42 -6.10 16.54 1.97
CA ASP A 42 -7.26 16.44 1.08
C ASP A 42 -8.54 16.93 1.74
N LEU A 43 -8.72 16.66 3.04
CA LEU A 43 -9.93 17.03 3.79
C LEU A 43 -9.89 18.47 4.30
N TRP A 44 -8.76 18.93 4.86
CA TRP A 44 -8.70 20.22 5.56
C TRP A 44 -7.72 21.22 4.94
N GLY A 45 -7.11 20.88 3.81
CA GLY A 45 -6.21 21.75 3.07
C GLY A 45 -4.77 21.72 3.55
N GLU A 46 -3.89 22.27 2.71
CA GLU A 46 -2.44 22.26 2.90
C GLU A 46 -1.98 22.94 4.21
N SER A 47 -2.66 24.01 4.63
CA SER A 47 -2.30 24.77 5.84
C SER A 47 -2.62 24.06 7.15
N LYS A 48 -3.66 23.20 7.17
CA LYS A 48 -4.11 22.48 8.38
C LYS A 48 -3.66 21.02 8.44
N LYS A 49 -3.03 20.49 7.38
CA LYS A 49 -2.76 19.06 7.23
C LYS A 49 -1.98 18.45 8.40
N ILE A 50 -0.96 19.14 8.93
CA ILE A 50 -0.13 18.62 10.02
C ILE A 50 -0.86 18.70 11.37
N GLU A 51 -1.60 19.77 11.62
CA GLU A 51 -2.43 19.91 12.82
C GLU A 51 -3.46 18.78 12.88
N MET A 52 -4.23 18.61 11.80
CA MET A 52 -5.27 17.59 11.68
C MET A 52 -4.68 16.18 11.69
N ALA A 53 -3.53 15.96 11.05
CA ALA A 53 -2.83 14.68 11.07
C ALA A 53 -2.40 14.27 12.48
N ASN A 54 -1.87 15.21 13.26
CA ASN A 54 -1.54 14.93 14.65
C ASN A 54 -2.80 14.63 15.49
N GLY A 55 -3.91 15.33 15.23
CA GLY A 55 -5.19 15.00 15.86
C GLY A 55 -5.67 13.60 15.51
N LEU A 56 -5.62 13.22 14.24
CA LEU A 56 -6.02 11.88 13.80
C LEU A 56 -5.12 10.79 14.40
N MET A 57 -3.81 11.02 14.48
CA MET A 57 -2.88 10.11 15.18
C MET A 57 -3.23 9.96 16.66
N SER A 58 -3.59 11.04 17.34
CA SER A 58 -4.00 11.01 18.75
C SER A 58 -5.29 10.21 18.95
N VAL A 59 -6.27 10.35 18.05
CA VAL A 59 -7.50 9.56 18.07
C VAL A 59 -7.18 8.08 17.86
N MET A 60 -6.39 7.74 16.84
CA MET A 60 -6.01 6.35 16.58
C MET A 60 -5.29 5.73 17.76
N TYR A 61 -4.45 6.48 18.47
CA TYR A 61 -3.83 5.98 19.69
C TYR A 61 -4.87 5.60 20.76
N VAL A 62 -5.85 6.46 21.03
CA VAL A 62 -6.90 6.20 22.02
C VAL A 62 -7.74 4.99 21.61
N GLU A 63 -8.24 5.01 20.38
CA GLU A 63 -9.12 4.00 19.80
C GLU A 63 -8.45 2.64 19.65
N THR A 64 -7.14 2.62 19.41
CA THR A 64 -6.38 1.38 19.24
C THR A 64 -5.55 0.96 20.45
N ARG A 65 -5.68 1.65 21.59
CA ARG A 65 -4.81 1.46 22.77
C ARG A 65 -3.32 1.53 22.42
N GLY A 66 -2.97 2.38 21.47
CA GLY A 66 -1.61 2.63 21.00
C GLY A 66 -1.02 1.61 20.03
N SER A 67 -1.81 0.64 19.55
CA SER A 67 -1.32 -0.39 18.61
C SER A 67 -1.23 0.09 17.17
N PHE A 68 -2.08 1.05 16.75
CA PHE A 68 -2.24 1.50 15.37
C PHE A 68 -2.50 0.35 14.39
N LYS A 69 -3.17 -0.72 14.83
CA LYS A 69 -3.45 -1.90 13.99
C LYS A 69 -4.89 -1.99 13.55
N SER A 70 -5.08 -2.48 12.33
CA SER A 70 -6.41 -2.65 11.73
C SER A 70 -7.28 -3.69 12.44
N ASN A 71 -6.65 -4.63 13.14
CA ASN A 71 -7.28 -5.74 13.87
C ASN A 71 -7.48 -5.46 15.37
N GLN A 72 -7.31 -4.22 15.83
CA GLN A 72 -7.58 -3.88 17.22
C GLN A 72 -9.08 -3.91 17.53
N LEU A 73 -9.49 -4.86 18.37
CA LEU A 73 -10.87 -5.03 18.81
C LEU A 73 -11.20 -4.18 20.03
N GLU A 74 -12.43 -3.69 20.07
CA GLU A 74 -12.98 -2.99 21.23
C GLU A 74 -12.89 -3.86 22.49
N GLY A 75 -12.33 -3.29 23.57
CA GLY A 75 -12.21 -3.95 24.87
C GLY A 75 -11.08 -4.99 24.98
N TYR A 76 -10.32 -5.25 23.91
CA TYR A 76 -9.15 -6.14 23.95
C TYR A 76 -7.88 -5.37 24.32
N ARG A 77 -7.13 -5.90 25.29
CA ARG A 77 -5.83 -5.33 25.70
C ARG A 77 -4.68 -5.74 24.78
N SER A 78 -4.81 -6.90 24.13
CA SER A 78 -3.80 -7.45 23.23
C SER A 78 -4.44 -7.81 21.89
N LEU A 79 -3.65 -7.71 20.82
CA LEU A 79 -4.09 -8.05 19.47
C LEU A 79 -4.27 -9.56 19.34
N ILE A 80 -5.32 -9.96 18.62
CA ILE A 80 -5.46 -11.31 18.09
C ILE A 80 -4.76 -11.33 16.72
N PRO A 81 -3.81 -12.24 16.44
CA PRO A 81 -3.19 -12.36 15.11
C PRO A 81 -4.24 -12.43 14.00
N LYS A 82 -4.01 -11.76 12.86
CA LYS A 82 -5.02 -11.60 11.79
C LYS A 82 -5.47 -12.96 11.23
N GLU A 83 -4.58 -13.93 11.25
CA GLU A 83 -4.74 -15.31 10.78
C GLU A 83 -5.66 -16.12 11.71
N GLU A 84 -5.70 -15.79 13.00
CA GLU A 84 -6.47 -16.46 14.04
C GLU A 84 -7.84 -15.81 14.30
N MET A 85 -8.10 -14.65 13.70
CA MET A 85 -9.37 -13.95 13.89
C MET A 85 -10.52 -14.67 13.20
N GLU A 86 -11.61 -14.83 13.96
CA GLU A 86 -12.87 -15.40 13.55
C GLU A 86 -14.04 -14.49 13.95
N ILE A 87 -15.22 -14.72 13.37
CA ILE A 87 -16.42 -13.93 13.69
C ILE A 87 -16.79 -14.00 15.18
N LYS A 88 -16.47 -15.10 15.86
CA LYS A 88 -16.74 -15.31 17.30
C LYS A 88 -16.05 -14.26 18.18
N ASN A 89 -14.90 -13.71 17.75
CA ASN A 89 -14.14 -12.73 18.52
C ASN A 89 -14.84 -11.36 18.59
N PHE A 90 -15.71 -11.04 17.62
CA PHE A 90 -16.42 -9.77 17.56
C PHE A 90 -17.65 -9.74 18.46
N TRP A 91 -18.11 -10.88 18.95
CA TRP A 91 -19.25 -10.93 19.86
C TRP A 91 -18.89 -10.33 21.23
N LYS A 92 -19.76 -9.46 21.76
CA LYS A 92 -19.67 -9.01 23.16
C LYS A 92 -20.34 -10.04 24.08
N LYS A 93 -19.72 -10.28 25.23
CA LYS A 93 -20.33 -11.07 26.31
C LYS A 93 -21.26 -10.16 27.11
N GLY A 94 -22.53 -10.54 27.28
CA GLY A 94 -23.53 -9.78 28.03
C GLY A 94 -24.95 -10.24 27.73
N GLU A 95 -25.94 -9.66 28.43
CA GLU A 95 -27.37 -9.99 28.29
C GLU A 95 -27.92 -9.64 26.90
N ARG A 96 -27.37 -8.61 26.25
CA ARG A 96 -27.72 -8.23 24.87
C ARG A 96 -26.64 -8.65 23.88
N LYS A 97 -27.07 -9.42 22.88
CA LYS A 97 -26.26 -9.76 21.71
C LYS A 97 -25.85 -8.48 20.98
N SER A 98 -24.55 -8.22 20.91
CA SER A 98 -23.97 -7.05 20.27
C SER A 98 -22.56 -7.36 19.75
N SER A 99 -22.06 -6.48 18.89
CA SER A 99 -20.80 -6.65 18.16
C SER A 99 -19.80 -5.54 18.53
N ARG A 100 -18.55 -5.93 18.77
CA ARG A 100 -17.40 -5.06 19.08
C ARG A 100 -17.03 -4.17 17.90
N ALA A 101 -16.59 -2.96 18.16
CA ALA A 101 -15.94 -2.13 17.16
C ALA A 101 -14.55 -2.67 16.76
N ILE A 102 -14.01 -2.21 15.62
CA ILE A 102 -12.76 -2.72 15.04
C ILE A 102 -11.91 -1.63 14.38
N GLY A 103 -10.60 -1.71 14.56
CA GLY A 103 -9.62 -0.99 13.74
C GLY A 103 -9.25 0.40 14.22
N LEU A 104 -8.63 1.16 13.31
CA LEU A 104 -7.89 2.40 13.59
C LEU A 104 -8.72 3.48 14.30
N ILE A 105 -10.02 3.57 14.00
CA ILE A 105 -10.96 4.51 14.63
C ILE A 105 -12.16 3.80 15.27
N GLN A 106 -12.02 2.49 15.56
CA GLN A 106 -13.10 1.65 16.09
C GLN A 106 -14.39 1.71 15.24
N PHE A 107 -14.36 1.21 14.01
CA PHE A 107 -15.53 1.14 13.13
C PHE A 107 -16.70 0.37 13.80
N THR A 108 -17.75 1.10 14.15
CA THR A 108 -18.98 0.59 14.76
C THR A 108 -19.92 0.00 13.70
N GLN A 109 -21.06 -0.55 14.13
CA GLN A 109 -22.11 -0.94 13.18
C GLN A 109 -22.58 0.27 12.37
N ASP A 110 -22.90 1.38 13.02
CA ASP A 110 -23.44 2.57 12.37
C ASP A 110 -22.46 3.18 11.39
N ALA A 111 -21.17 3.23 11.74
CA ALA A 111 -20.12 3.67 10.82
C ALA A 111 -20.06 2.80 9.55
N LEU A 112 -20.15 1.47 9.70
CA LEU A 112 -20.13 0.55 8.57
C LEU A 112 -21.41 0.60 7.72
N VAL A 113 -22.56 0.90 8.33
CA VAL A 113 -23.81 1.17 7.61
C VAL A 113 -23.69 2.46 6.81
N ALA A 114 -23.22 3.54 7.43
CA ALA A 114 -23.07 4.83 6.78
C ALA A 114 -22.05 4.79 5.62
N LEU A 115 -21.00 3.98 5.74
CA LEU A 115 -20.04 3.70 4.65
C LEU A 115 -20.57 2.74 3.56
N GLY A 116 -21.82 2.28 3.67
CA GLY A 116 -22.43 1.32 2.75
C GLY A 116 -21.79 -0.08 2.77
N GLN A 117 -21.02 -0.40 3.81
CA GLN A 117 -20.31 -1.68 3.94
C GLN A 117 -21.15 -2.79 4.55
N TYR A 118 -22.23 -2.43 5.24
CA TYR A 118 -23.15 -3.35 5.87
C TYR A 118 -24.60 -2.85 5.74
N HIS A 119 -25.50 -3.75 5.37
CA HIS A 119 -26.94 -3.49 5.34
C HIS A 119 -27.61 -4.62 6.13
N SER A 120 -28.33 -4.27 7.20
CA SER A 120 -29.00 -5.26 8.05
C SER A 120 -30.19 -5.89 7.32
N ASN A 121 -30.15 -7.19 7.06
CA ASN A 121 -31.30 -7.92 6.56
C ASN A 121 -32.33 -8.18 7.67
N LYS A 122 -33.38 -7.37 7.73
CA LYS A 122 -34.44 -7.45 8.78
C LYS A 122 -35.24 -8.76 8.75
N ALA A 123 -35.17 -9.55 7.66
CA ALA A 123 -35.80 -10.86 7.60
C ALA A 123 -35.04 -11.95 8.38
N LEU A 124 -33.78 -11.69 8.76
CA LEU A 124 -32.97 -12.63 9.51
C LEU A 124 -33.13 -12.46 11.04
N PRO A 125 -33.01 -13.57 11.81
CA PRO A 125 -32.85 -13.51 13.26
C PRO A 125 -31.70 -12.57 13.66
N VAL A 126 -31.82 -11.95 14.84
CA VAL A 126 -30.83 -11.01 15.40
C VAL A 126 -29.42 -11.59 15.35
N GLU A 127 -29.28 -12.88 15.66
CA GLU A 127 -28.02 -13.61 15.67
C GLU A 127 -27.35 -13.60 14.30
N LYS A 128 -28.11 -13.99 13.27
CA LYS A 128 -27.61 -14.09 11.91
C LYS A 128 -27.24 -12.71 11.36
N ARG A 129 -28.01 -11.66 11.72
CA ARG A 129 -27.66 -10.28 11.37
C ARG A 129 -26.31 -9.87 11.96
N PHE A 130 -26.06 -10.18 13.23
CA PHE A 130 -24.76 -9.91 13.85
C PHE A 130 -23.63 -10.77 13.29
N ASP A 131 -23.88 -12.03 12.90
CA ASP A 131 -22.88 -12.83 12.19
C ASP A 131 -22.49 -12.20 10.84
N GLU A 132 -23.46 -11.66 10.09
CA GLU A 132 -23.18 -10.91 8.85
C GLU A 132 -22.34 -9.67 9.13
N LEU A 133 -22.71 -8.87 10.14
CA LEU A 133 -21.91 -7.72 10.57
C LEU A 133 -20.49 -8.13 10.98
N ASN A 134 -20.36 -9.22 11.74
CA ASN A 134 -19.07 -9.72 12.22
C ASN A 134 -18.20 -10.23 11.05
N LYS A 135 -18.79 -10.77 9.98
CA LYS A 135 -18.07 -11.07 8.74
C LYS A 135 -17.53 -9.80 8.09
N VAL A 136 -18.28 -8.70 8.06
CA VAL A 136 -17.79 -7.40 7.56
C VAL A 136 -16.62 -6.91 8.41
N LYS A 137 -16.77 -6.93 9.74
CA LYS A 137 -15.73 -6.49 10.67
C LYS A 137 -14.48 -7.37 10.61
N LEU A 138 -14.62 -8.67 10.37
CA LEU A 138 -13.50 -9.58 10.13
C LEU A 138 -12.74 -9.20 8.84
N ARG A 139 -13.44 -8.83 7.76
CA ARG A 139 -12.77 -8.31 6.56
C ARG A 139 -11.99 -7.04 6.86
N PHE A 140 -12.57 -6.10 7.62
CA PHE A 140 -11.90 -4.88 8.06
C PHE A 140 -10.66 -5.16 8.91
N ALA A 141 -10.74 -6.11 9.83
CA ALA A 141 -9.62 -6.51 10.68
C ALA A 141 -8.43 -7.05 9.86
N LYS A 142 -8.73 -7.83 8.80
CA LYS A 142 -7.74 -8.44 7.91
C LYS A 142 -7.11 -7.48 6.90
N MET A 143 -7.59 -6.23 6.79
CA MET A 143 -6.95 -5.22 5.94
C MET A 143 -5.54 -4.89 6.44
N THR A 144 -4.72 -4.30 5.57
CA THR A 144 -3.56 -3.54 6.05
C THR A 144 -4.03 -2.23 6.66
N GLU A 145 -3.18 -1.66 7.51
CA GLU A 145 -3.44 -0.36 8.12
C GLU A 145 -3.61 0.74 7.07
N LEU A 146 -2.79 0.70 6.00
CA LEU A 146 -2.90 1.63 4.88
C LEU A 146 -4.23 1.52 4.15
N VAL A 147 -4.76 0.31 3.91
CA VAL A 147 -6.07 0.15 3.27
C VAL A 147 -7.17 0.65 4.20
N GLN A 148 -7.07 0.38 5.51
CA GLN A 148 -8.08 0.83 6.46
C GLN A 148 -8.11 2.37 6.59
N LEU A 149 -6.97 3.07 6.41
CA LEU A 149 -6.93 4.53 6.32
C LEU A 149 -7.78 5.10 5.18
N ASP A 150 -7.99 4.38 4.07
CA ASP A 150 -8.91 4.84 3.01
C ASP A 150 -10.36 4.88 3.50
N TYR A 151 -10.74 3.94 4.37
CA TYR A 151 -12.06 3.92 4.99
C TYR A 151 -12.18 4.99 6.08
N VAL A 152 -11.09 5.32 6.76
CA VAL A 152 -11.05 6.46 7.70
C VAL A 152 -11.32 7.77 6.94
N LYS A 153 -10.66 8.00 5.80
CA LYS A 153 -10.95 9.16 4.94
C LYS A 153 -12.41 9.20 4.51
N LYS A 154 -12.92 8.10 3.92
CA LYS A 154 -14.31 8.00 3.49
C LYS A 154 -15.30 8.27 4.62
N TYR A 155 -15.00 7.84 5.84
CA TYR A 155 -15.88 8.07 6.99
C TYR A 155 -16.02 9.56 7.30
N PHE A 156 -14.92 10.32 7.27
CA PHE A 156 -14.97 11.77 7.48
C PHE A 156 -15.61 12.54 6.31
N GLU A 157 -15.59 11.99 5.10
CA GLU A 157 -16.28 12.55 3.92
C GLU A 157 -17.81 12.36 3.97
N LEU A 158 -18.33 11.45 4.79
CA LEU A 158 -19.77 11.19 4.89
C LEU A 158 -20.53 12.44 5.29
N GLY A 159 -21.50 12.82 4.45
CA GLY A 159 -22.33 14.00 4.67
C GLY A 159 -21.53 15.30 4.79
N ASP A 160 -20.34 15.36 4.19
CA ASP A 160 -19.41 16.49 4.31
C ASP A 160 -19.01 16.83 5.77
N ALA A 161 -19.04 15.84 6.67
CA ALA A 161 -18.82 16.07 8.10
C ALA A 161 -17.51 16.83 8.40
N TYR A 162 -16.43 16.49 7.71
CA TYR A 162 -15.12 17.14 7.86
C TYR A 162 -15.15 18.67 7.69
N LYS A 163 -16.08 19.22 6.91
CA LYS A 163 -16.20 20.68 6.67
C LYS A 163 -16.62 21.45 7.91
N TYR A 164 -17.24 20.79 8.89
CA TYR A 164 -17.73 21.41 10.12
C TYR A 164 -16.70 21.39 11.26
N PHE A 165 -15.51 20.84 11.04
CA PHE A 165 -14.50 20.70 12.08
C PHE A 165 -13.78 22.05 12.25
N LYS A 166 -13.89 22.63 13.45
CA LYS A 166 -13.23 23.89 13.80
C LYS A 166 -11.77 23.66 14.19
N SER A 167 -11.47 22.49 14.76
CA SER A 167 -10.15 22.12 15.27
C SER A 167 -9.87 20.61 15.14
N ALA A 168 -8.63 20.20 15.35
CA ALA A 168 -8.22 18.79 15.36
C ALA A 168 -8.91 17.95 16.48
N GLU A 169 -9.44 18.59 17.52
CA GLU A 169 -10.23 17.93 18.58
C GLU A 169 -11.57 17.41 18.05
N ASP A 170 -12.15 18.09 17.06
CA ASP A 170 -13.44 17.69 16.47
C ASP A 170 -13.33 16.35 15.73
N ILE A 171 -12.12 15.91 15.35
CA ILE A 171 -11.87 14.57 14.84
C ILE A 171 -12.27 13.53 15.89
N TYR A 172 -11.89 13.73 17.16
CA TYR A 172 -12.23 12.77 18.20
C TYR A 172 -13.72 12.78 18.49
N LEU A 173 -14.33 13.96 18.54
CA LEU A 173 -15.76 14.09 18.75
C LEU A 173 -16.55 13.46 17.61
N HIS A 174 -16.12 13.57 16.37
CA HIS A 174 -16.81 12.91 15.27
C HIS A 174 -16.73 11.37 15.33
N VAL A 175 -15.65 10.83 15.90
CA VAL A 175 -15.53 9.38 16.12
C VAL A 175 -16.36 8.91 17.32
N PHE A 176 -16.40 9.70 18.40
CA PHE A 176 -16.99 9.29 19.68
C PHE A 176 -18.44 9.75 19.90
N ALA A 177 -18.72 11.02 19.60
CA ALA A 177 -20.01 11.69 19.81
C ALA A 177 -20.21 12.84 18.82
N PRO A 178 -20.63 12.56 17.56
CA PRO A 178 -20.72 13.57 16.49
C PRO A 178 -21.49 14.84 16.87
N LYS A 179 -22.48 14.77 17.77
CA LYS A 179 -23.24 15.94 18.22
C LYS A 179 -22.41 17.00 18.97
N GLY A 180 -21.22 16.63 19.43
CA GLY A 180 -20.27 17.53 20.08
C GLY A 180 -19.42 18.35 19.12
N VAL A 181 -19.36 18.01 17.82
CA VAL A 181 -18.51 18.68 16.83
C VAL A 181 -18.85 20.18 16.76
N GLY A 182 -17.81 21.02 16.84
CA GLY A 182 -17.93 22.48 16.77
C GLY A 182 -18.68 23.16 17.94
N LYS A 183 -19.05 22.42 18.99
CA LYS A 183 -19.70 22.92 20.21
C LYS A 183 -18.70 23.45 21.24
N GLU A 184 -19.22 24.20 22.21
CA GLU A 184 -18.45 24.75 23.34
C GLU A 184 -17.98 23.67 24.32
N LYS A 185 -16.97 24.00 25.13
CA LYS A 185 -16.27 23.09 26.05
C LYS A 185 -17.19 22.26 26.95
N ASP A 186 -18.19 22.89 27.57
CA ASP A 186 -19.04 22.26 28.58
C ASP A 186 -20.32 21.65 27.97
N TYR A 187 -20.36 21.49 26.64
CA TYR A 187 -21.53 20.94 25.95
C TYR A 187 -21.78 19.48 26.38
N PRO A 188 -23.02 19.13 26.81
CA PRO A 188 -23.35 17.79 27.25
C PRO A 188 -23.39 16.82 26.08
N LEU A 189 -22.57 15.77 26.16
CA LEU A 189 -22.54 14.68 25.17
C LEU A 189 -23.47 13.55 25.57
N TYR A 190 -23.38 13.01 26.78
CA TYR A 190 -24.31 11.95 27.21
C TYR A 190 -24.66 12.16 28.67
N GLU A 191 -25.95 12.18 28.97
CA GLU A 191 -26.45 12.42 30.33
C GLU A 191 -27.07 11.15 30.91
N ARG A 192 -26.88 10.96 32.22
CA ARG A 192 -27.50 9.90 32.98
C ARG A 192 -28.86 10.35 33.50
N HIS A 193 -29.92 9.76 32.94
CA HIS A 193 -31.29 9.94 33.38
C HIS A 193 -31.68 8.85 34.38
N SER A 194 -32.08 9.23 35.60
CA SER A 194 -32.53 8.26 36.63
C SER A 194 -33.76 7.46 36.21
N LEU A 195 -34.65 8.07 35.42
CA LEU A 195 -35.87 7.46 34.87
C LEU A 195 -36.01 7.87 33.39
N PRO A 196 -35.42 7.14 32.43
CA PRO A 196 -35.51 7.47 31.01
C PRO A 196 -36.90 7.10 30.45
N LEU A 197 -37.74 8.10 30.20
CA LEU A 197 -39.12 7.90 29.76
C LEU A 197 -39.24 7.97 28.23
N THR A 198 -38.44 8.81 27.56
CA THR A 198 -38.41 8.92 26.10
C THR A 198 -37.37 7.99 25.48
N ASP A 199 -37.52 7.67 24.19
CA ASP A 199 -36.53 6.86 23.47
C ASP A 199 -35.18 7.57 23.34
N GLU A 200 -35.19 8.90 23.25
CA GLU A 200 -33.97 9.72 23.30
C GLU A 200 -33.25 9.59 24.65
N GLN A 201 -33.97 9.71 25.78
CA GLN A 201 -33.38 9.53 27.11
C GLN A 201 -32.85 8.10 27.33
N LYS A 202 -33.52 7.09 26.74
CA LYS A 202 -33.04 5.70 26.78
C LYS A 202 -31.74 5.54 25.99
N ASP A 203 -31.68 6.08 24.77
CA ASP A 203 -30.49 6.07 23.92
C ASP A 203 -29.31 6.82 24.57
N GLU A 204 -29.56 8.01 25.14
CA GLU A 204 -28.55 8.75 25.90
C GLU A 204 -28.02 7.95 27.10
N ASN A 205 -28.91 7.32 27.86
CA ASN A 205 -28.50 6.45 28.97
C ASN A 205 -27.66 5.26 28.52
N GLU A 206 -27.97 4.66 27.37
CA GLU A 206 -27.17 3.56 26.80
C GLU A 206 -25.77 4.05 26.41
N LYS A 207 -25.69 5.21 25.75
CA LYS A 207 -24.41 5.83 25.35
C LYS A 207 -23.60 6.30 26.56
N TYR A 208 -24.24 6.87 27.58
CA TYR A 208 -23.61 7.21 28.85
C TYR A 208 -23.07 5.94 29.53
N LYS A 209 -23.87 4.89 29.68
CA LYS A 209 -23.43 3.63 30.33
C LYS A 209 -22.25 2.98 29.62
N ALA A 210 -22.24 3.00 28.29
CA ALA A 210 -21.13 2.47 27.49
C ALA A 210 -19.81 3.24 27.71
N ASN A 211 -19.92 4.52 28.07
CA ASN A 211 -18.79 5.45 28.16
C ASN A 211 -18.57 6.05 29.56
N LYS A 212 -19.27 5.54 30.58
CA LYS A 212 -19.29 6.09 31.95
C LYS A 212 -17.91 6.27 32.59
N SER A 213 -16.90 5.55 32.09
CA SER A 213 -15.52 5.74 32.57
C SER A 213 -15.00 7.14 32.29
N VAL A 214 -15.48 7.82 31.24
CA VAL A 214 -15.10 9.22 30.95
C VAL A 214 -15.54 10.13 32.09
N ASP A 215 -16.79 10.03 32.51
CA ASP A 215 -17.34 10.82 33.63
C ASP A 215 -16.69 10.42 34.98
N ILE A 216 -16.57 9.12 35.27
CA ILE A 216 -15.96 8.61 36.51
C ILE A 216 -14.49 9.03 36.68
N GLU A 217 -13.73 9.09 35.59
CA GLU A 217 -12.32 9.54 35.61
C GLU A 217 -12.18 11.07 35.78
N ASN A 218 -13.29 11.81 35.73
CA ASN A 218 -13.35 13.27 35.85
C ASN A 218 -14.20 13.68 37.08
N ASN A 219 -15.34 14.36 36.88
CA ASN A 219 -16.11 14.96 37.97
C ASN A 219 -17.22 14.03 38.53
N ASN A 220 -17.55 12.95 37.80
CA ASN A 220 -18.58 11.96 38.14
C ASN A 220 -19.95 12.60 38.44
N ASP A 221 -20.33 13.63 37.69
CA ASP A 221 -21.56 14.40 37.90
C ASP A 221 -22.79 13.77 37.21
N GLY A 222 -22.60 12.70 36.43
CA GLY A 222 -23.65 12.05 35.66
C GLY A 222 -23.78 12.55 34.23
N THR A 223 -22.91 13.44 33.76
CA THR A 223 -22.91 14.02 32.43
C THR A 223 -21.52 13.92 31.80
N ILE A 224 -21.40 13.21 30.68
CA ILE A 224 -20.18 13.24 29.88
C ILE A 224 -20.18 14.54 29.09
N GLN A 225 -19.26 15.45 29.38
CA GLN A 225 -19.10 16.71 28.67
C GLN A 225 -18.02 16.64 27.58
N ARG A 226 -18.07 17.57 26.62
CA ARG A 226 -17.07 17.71 25.56
C ARG A 226 -15.64 17.83 26.14
N SER A 227 -15.41 18.61 27.19
CA SER A 227 -14.10 18.74 27.84
C SER A 227 -13.54 17.42 28.35
N GLU A 228 -14.37 16.58 28.95
CA GLU A 228 -13.92 15.37 29.65
C GLU A 228 -13.41 14.32 28.66
N ILE A 229 -14.14 14.13 27.56
CA ILE A 229 -13.68 13.23 26.50
C ILE A 229 -12.41 13.78 25.84
N LEU A 230 -12.31 15.10 25.66
CA LEU A 230 -11.11 15.74 25.11
C LEU A 230 -9.90 15.63 26.05
N GLY A 231 -10.10 15.39 27.35
CA GLY A 231 -9.02 15.02 28.27
C GLY A 231 -8.20 13.82 27.76
N ARG A 232 -8.88 12.76 27.29
CA ARG A 232 -8.20 11.57 26.73
C ARG A 232 -7.44 11.88 25.43
N TYR A 233 -8.01 12.74 24.58
CA TYR A 233 -7.34 13.21 23.37
C TYR A 233 -6.09 14.04 23.69
N ASN A 234 -6.20 14.99 24.61
CA ASN A 234 -5.12 15.88 25.02
C ASN A 234 -3.98 15.12 25.69
N ASP A 235 -4.32 14.11 26.51
CA ASP A 235 -3.36 13.17 27.06
C ASP A 235 -2.60 12.41 25.97
N SER A 236 -3.32 11.86 24.99
CA SER A 236 -2.75 11.17 23.84
C SER A 236 -1.83 12.08 23.04
N TYR A 237 -2.29 13.29 22.72
CA TYR A 237 -1.52 14.29 21.97
C TYR A 237 -0.24 14.69 22.71
N SER A 238 -0.35 14.98 24.01
CA SER A 238 0.80 15.38 24.83
C SER A 238 1.85 14.27 24.96
N LYS A 239 1.43 13.03 25.23
CA LYS A 239 2.34 11.86 25.26
C LYS A 239 2.91 11.57 23.87
N GLY A 240 2.15 11.81 22.82
CA GLY A 240 2.57 11.60 21.45
C GLY A 240 3.68 12.55 20.99
N LYS A 241 3.78 13.77 21.56
CA LYS A 241 4.88 14.71 21.29
C LYS A 241 6.25 14.13 21.68
N THR A 242 6.33 13.34 22.74
CA THR A 242 7.57 12.67 23.16
C THR A 242 7.78 11.31 22.48
N ASN A 243 6.82 10.86 21.67
CA ASN A 243 6.86 9.59 20.93
C ASN A 243 6.84 9.82 19.41
N LYS A 244 7.47 10.90 18.97
CA LYS A 244 7.73 11.17 17.55
C LYS A 244 8.78 10.22 17.00
N GLU A 245 8.82 10.09 15.67
CA GLU A 245 9.87 9.30 15.01
C GLU A 245 11.23 9.98 15.21
N SER A 246 12.20 9.22 15.70
CA SER A 246 13.59 9.68 15.78
C SER A 246 14.47 9.05 14.70
N ASN A 247 14.03 7.93 14.10
CA ASN A 247 14.77 7.17 13.11
C ASN A 247 14.01 7.16 11.77
N PHE A 248 14.33 8.14 10.92
CA PHE A 248 13.77 8.19 9.58
C PHE A 248 14.56 7.24 8.66
N ILE A 249 13.99 6.07 8.35
CA ILE A 249 14.55 5.14 7.35
C ILE A 249 14.26 5.71 5.97
N CYS A 250 15.25 6.37 5.39
CA CYS A 250 15.14 7.03 4.09
C CYS A 250 15.51 6.05 2.99
N ASN A 251 14.56 5.18 2.62
CA ASN A 251 14.59 4.62 1.28
C ASN A 251 13.99 5.67 0.36
N LYS A 252 14.76 6.13 -0.64
CA LYS A 252 14.24 6.98 -1.73
C LYS A 252 13.10 6.23 -2.40
N THR A 253 11.86 6.58 -2.07
CA THR A 253 10.68 6.32 -2.89
C THR A 253 9.55 7.22 -2.41
N GLU A 254 9.42 8.42 -2.97
CA GLU A 254 8.22 9.22 -2.78
C GLU A 254 7.08 8.70 -3.67
N SER A 255 6.00 8.15 -3.09
CA SER A 255 4.72 8.05 -3.80
C SER A 255 3.78 9.16 -3.37
N THR A 256 3.71 10.27 -4.11
CA THR A 256 2.65 11.27 -3.98
C THR A 256 1.88 11.26 -5.29
N ILE A 257 0.66 10.72 -5.26
CA ILE A 257 -0.31 10.92 -6.34
C ILE A 257 -0.88 12.33 -6.14
N ILE A 258 -0.28 13.29 -6.82
CA ILE A 258 -0.86 14.60 -7.14
C ILE A 258 -0.69 14.68 -8.65
N ASN A 259 -1.76 15.04 -9.37
CA ASN A 259 -1.84 15.15 -10.82
C ASN A 259 -0.51 15.65 -11.46
N ALA A 260 0.36 14.69 -11.80
CA ALA A 260 1.79 14.93 -12.02
C ALA A 260 2.04 15.46 -13.42
N LYS A 261 1.62 16.71 -13.67
CA LYS A 261 2.08 17.42 -14.87
C LYS A 261 3.61 17.48 -14.80
N GLY A 262 4.28 16.99 -15.84
CA GLY A 262 5.74 16.94 -15.90
C GLY A 262 6.38 15.63 -15.43
N ILE A 263 5.65 14.50 -15.34
CA ILE A 263 6.27 13.17 -15.23
C ILE A 263 6.15 12.37 -16.54
N ILE A 264 7.18 11.59 -16.87
CA ILE A 264 7.07 10.64 -17.97
C ILE A 264 6.05 9.56 -17.58
N THR A 265 5.02 9.38 -18.40
CA THR A 265 3.87 8.53 -18.08
C THR A 265 3.68 7.44 -19.13
N TYR A 266 3.57 6.20 -18.67
CA TYR A 266 3.12 5.07 -19.47
C TYR A 266 1.60 4.97 -19.43
N HIS A 267 0.97 5.05 -20.59
CA HIS A 267 -0.45 4.82 -20.79
C HIS A 267 -0.62 3.42 -21.37
N ILE A 268 -1.37 2.57 -20.67
CA ILE A 268 -1.55 1.16 -21.00
C ILE A 268 -3.04 0.94 -21.29
N TYR A 269 -3.36 0.47 -22.49
CA TYR A 269 -4.74 0.31 -22.94
C TYR A 269 -5.15 -1.16 -22.93
N MET A 270 -6.40 -1.46 -22.56
CA MET A 270 -6.88 -2.85 -22.49
C MET A 270 -6.87 -3.61 -23.82
N ASN A 271 -6.70 -2.92 -24.95
CA ASN A 271 -6.52 -3.51 -26.27
C ASN A 271 -5.08 -4.02 -26.53
N GLY A 272 -4.13 -3.73 -25.64
CA GLY A 272 -2.73 -4.10 -25.77
C GLY A 272 -1.80 -2.92 -26.07
N GLU A 273 -2.32 -1.77 -26.51
CA GLU A 273 -1.49 -0.60 -26.84
C GLU A 273 -0.81 -0.02 -25.61
N ILE A 274 0.44 0.43 -25.78
CA ILE A 274 1.24 1.08 -24.75
C ILE A 274 1.86 2.34 -25.33
N GLU A 275 1.63 3.47 -24.67
CA GLU A 275 2.23 4.75 -25.03
C GLU A 275 3.10 5.28 -23.91
N LYS A 276 4.28 5.80 -24.25
CA LYS A 276 5.18 6.50 -23.35
C LYS A 276 5.12 8.00 -23.64
N HIS A 277 4.43 8.73 -22.79
CA HIS A 277 4.25 10.17 -22.87
C HIS A 277 5.39 10.89 -22.15
N ILE A 278 6.14 11.69 -22.89
CA ILE A 278 7.25 12.49 -22.39
C ILE A 278 6.80 13.95 -22.37
N PRO A 279 6.65 14.57 -21.19
CA PRO A 279 6.23 15.96 -21.08
C PRO A 279 7.30 16.91 -21.59
N LYS A 280 6.89 18.12 -21.98
CA LYS A 280 7.81 19.14 -22.49
C LYS A 280 8.86 19.54 -21.45
N ILE A 281 8.42 19.67 -20.20
CA ILE A 281 9.27 19.97 -19.04
C ILE A 281 9.04 18.86 -18.03
N ILE A 282 10.10 18.14 -17.67
CA ILE A 282 10.06 17.17 -16.59
C ILE A 282 10.24 17.92 -15.28
N ASP A 283 9.31 17.74 -14.35
CA ASP A 283 9.42 18.28 -13.01
C ASP A 283 10.60 17.63 -12.29
N GLU A 284 11.47 18.43 -11.68
CA GLU A 284 12.69 17.95 -11.02
C GLU A 284 12.39 16.89 -9.95
N ARG A 285 11.22 17.00 -9.28
CA ARG A 285 10.73 16.02 -8.29
C ARG A 285 10.49 14.63 -8.88
N PHE A 286 10.25 14.55 -10.19
CA PHE A 286 9.98 13.31 -10.91
C PHE A 286 11.07 12.95 -11.92
N SER A 287 12.23 13.62 -11.84
CA SER A 287 13.36 13.43 -12.75
C SER A 287 13.83 11.98 -12.87
N ASN A 288 13.68 11.19 -11.80
CA ASN A 288 14.03 9.77 -11.74
C ASN A 288 12.81 8.84 -11.57
N SER A 289 11.61 9.26 -11.99
CA SER A 289 10.39 8.48 -11.78
C SER A 289 9.58 8.30 -13.07
N TYR A 290 8.88 7.16 -13.16
CA TYR A 290 7.87 6.89 -14.17
C TYR A 290 6.51 6.69 -13.52
N LYS A 291 5.47 7.23 -14.16
CA LYS A 291 4.05 6.98 -13.80
C LYS A 291 3.45 5.94 -14.74
N TYR A 292 2.57 5.09 -14.23
CA TYR A 292 1.84 4.09 -15.00
C TYR A 292 0.33 4.29 -14.83
N ILE A 293 -0.37 4.51 -15.93
CA ILE A 293 -1.82 4.69 -16.02
C ILE A 293 -2.39 3.59 -16.91
N LEU A 294 -3.40 2.89 -16.41
CA LEU A 294 -4.19 1.94 -17.19
C LEU A 294 -5.49 2.61 -17.67
N HIS A 295 -5.85 2.41 -18.92
CA HIS A 295 -7.13 2.83 -19.51
C HIS A 295 -8.01 1.60 -19.66
N ASP A 296 -9.15 1.58 -18.95
CA ASP A 296 -10.10 0.47 -19.05
C ASP A 296 -10.82 0.45 -20.41
N ARG A 297 -11.73 -0.50 -20.61
CA ARG A 297 -12.49 -0.64 -21.88
C ARG A 297 -13.40 0.56 -22.20
N ASN A 298 -13.70 1.39 -21.21
CA ASN A 298 -14.49 2.62 -21.36
C ASN A 298 -13.59 3.86 -21.42
N ASN A 299 -12.26 3.68 -21.60
CA ASN A 299 -11.24 4.73 -21.52
C ASN A 299 -11.19 5.48 -20.18
N LYS A 300 -11.71 4.88 -19.10
CA LYS A 300 -11.51 5.42 -17.77
C LYS A 300 -10.06 5.19 -17.34
N GLN A 301 -9.44 6.23 -16.81
CA GLN A 301 -8.06 6.17 -16.34
C GLN A 301 -7.97 5.64 -14.91
N HIS A 302 -6.97 4.78 -14.72
CA HIS A 302 -6.61 4.15 -13.47
C HIS A 302 -5.14 4.42 -13.21
N GLU A 303 -4.82 5.30 -12.26
CA GLU A 303 -3.43 5.52 -11.86
C GLU A 303 -2.95 4.34 -11.02
N ILE A 304 -2.06 3.52 -11.61
CA ILE A 304 -1.64 2.25 -11.03
C ILE A 304 -0.50 2.49 -10.02
N CYS A 305 0.57 3.16 -10.45
CA CYS A 305 1.71 3.46 -9.60
C CYS A 305 2.63 4.54 -10.18
N ILE A 306 3.50 5.05 -9.31
CA ILE A 306 4.72 5.77 -9.67
C ILE A 306 5.87 4.96 -9.08
N VAL A 307 6.94 4.76 -9.85
CA VAL A 307 8.13 4.00 -9.45
C VAL A 307 9.39 4.74 -9.88
N GLU A 308 10.41 4.67 -9.03
CA GLU A 308 11.72 5.23 -9.35
C GLU A 308 12.48 4.35 -10.33
N TRP A 309 13.29 4.99 -11.17
CA TRP A 309 14.21 4.34 -12.08
C TRP A 309 15.67 4.74 -11.79
N HIS A 310 16.57 3.85 -12.16
CA HIS A 310 18.00 4.12 -12.21
C HIS A 310 18.59 3.57 -13.51
N GLU A 311 19.80 4.01 -13.83
CA GLU A 311 20.56 3.54 -14.98
C GLU A 311 21.70 2.62 -14.52
N THR A 312 21.92 1.53 -15.24
CA THR A 312 23.03 0.59 -15.00
C THR A 312 23.58 0.06 -16.31
N ASP A 313 24.76 -0.55 -16.29
CA ASP A 313 25.32 -1.20 -17.49
C ASP A 313 24.46 -2.38 -17.91
N LYS A 314 24.22 -2.47 -19.22
CA LYS A 314 23.62 -3.67 -19.80
C LYS A 314 24.48 -4.89 -19.48
N ARG A 315 23.83 -6.03 -19.34
CA ARG A 315 24.48 -7.33 -19.18
C ARG A 315 24.11 -8.24 -20.34
N ASN A 316 25.12 -8.90 -20.87
CA ASN A 316 24.90 -10.04 -21.74
C ASN A 316 24.34 -11.22 -20.94
N ASN A 317 23.71 -12.18 -21.64
CA ASN A 317 23.23 -13.41 -21.00
C ASN A 317 24.35 -14.08 -20.19
N GLY A 318 23.94 -14.57 -19.02
CA GLY A 318 24.81 -15.23 -18.07
C GLY A 318 25.42 -16.52 -18.62
N LYS A 319 26.62 -16.83 -18.16
CA LYS A 319 27.31 -18.10 -18.43
C LYS A 319 27.59 -18.83 -17.12
N LYS A 320 27.43 -20.15 -17.10
CA LYS A 320 27.89 -20.96 -15.97
C LYS A 320 29.42 -20.96 -15.95
N VAL A 321 30.01 -20.83 -14.77
CA VAL A 321 31.46 -20.90 -14.56
C VAL A 321 31.76 -21.81 -13.37
N SER A 322 32.93 -22.44 -13.37
CA SER A 322 33.33 -23.43 -12.35
C SER A 322 33.89 -22.78 -11.08
N SER A 323 34.43 -21.57 -11.17
CA SER A 323 35.00 -20.83 -10.04
C SER A 323 34.89 -19.31 -10.27
N ILE A 324 35.10 -18.53 -9.20
CA ILE A 324 35.28 -17.08 -9.26
C ILE A 324 36.78 -16.81 -9.46
N PRO A 325 37.23 -16.25 -10.60
CA PRO A 325 38.65 -15.93 -10.82
C PRO A 325 39.18 -14.91 -9.79
N LYS A 326 40.48 -14.91 -9.53
CA LYS A 326 41.12 -13.81 -8.78
C LYS A 326 41.12 -12.52 -9.62
N GLY A 327 41.32 -11.35 -8.99
CA GLY A 327 41.46 -10.07 -9.68
C GLY A 327 40.18 -9.21 -9.79
N TYR A 328 39.14 -9.50 -9.00
CA TYR A 328 38.01 -8.58 -8.84
C TYR A 328 38.45 -7.31 -8.10
N ILE A 329 37.87 -6.17 -8.46
CA ILE A 329 38.19 -4.86 -7.88
C ILE A 329 37.20 -4.43 -6.79
N ARG A 330 36.01 -5.05 -6.75
CA ARG A 330 34.96 -4.77 -5.76
C ARG A 330 34.04 -5.97 -5.58
N THR A 331 33.50 -6.11 -4.38
CA THR A 331 32.40 -7.05 -4.09
C THR A 331 31.24 -6.33 -3.43
N TYR A 332 30.04 -6.89 -3.58
CA TYR A 332 28.86 -6.51 -2.78
C TYR A 332 27.94 -7.71 -2.63
N ASP A 333 27.15 -7.71 -1.56
CA ASP A 333 26.18 -8.76 -1.30
C ASP A 333 24.81 -8.40 -1.87
N TYR A 334 24.12 -9.40 -2.40
CA TYR A 334 22.72 -9.27 -2.81
C TYR A 334 21.80 -9.25 -1.58
N PRO A 335 20.60 -8.67 -1.70
CA PRO A 335 19.64 -8.66 -0.59
C PRO A 335 19.31 -10.08 -0.08
N ASN A 336 19.13 -10.19 1.24
CA ASN A 336 18.76 -11.45 1.89
C ASN A 336 17.42 -11.99 1.38
N GLY A 337 17.27 -13.32 1.31
CA GLY A 337 16.01 -13.98 0.92
C GLY A 337 15.91 -14.40 -0.56
N GLY A 338 17.03 -14.44 -1.27
CA GLY A 338 17.14 -14.99 -2.63
C GLY A 338 18.26 -16.05 -2.73
N ASN A 339 18.50 -16.55 -3.95
CA ASN A 339 19.59 -17.51 -4.19
C ASN A 339 20.93 -16.83 -4.48
N ALA A 340 20.93 -15.56 -4.92
CA ALA A 340 22.16 -14.80 -5.14
C ALA A 340 22.75 -14.39 -3.78
N GLN A 341 24.06 -14.46 -3.63
CA GLN A 341 24.74 -14.13 -2.37
C GLN A 341 25.69 -12.96 -2.58
N THR A 342 26.74 -13.13 -3.37
CA THR A 342 27.80 -12.12 -3.51
C THR A 342 28.16 -11.92 -4.97
N ALA A 343 28.23 -10.66 -5.38
CA ALA A 343 28.76 -10.22 -6.65
C ALA A 343 30.26 -9.87 -6.54
N TYR A 344 31.00 -10.19 -7.59
CA TYR A 344 32.42 -9.88 -7.77
C TYR A 344 32.57 -9.10 -9.07
N VAL A 345 32.97 -7.85 -8.97
CA VAL A 345 33.07 -6.90 -10.09
C VAL A 345 34.52 -6.78 -10.54
N TYR A 346 34.76 -6.88 -11.84
CA TYR A 346 36.09 -6.79 -12.45
C TYR A 346 36.32 -5.44 -13.12
N GLN A 347 37.56 -5.15 -13.49
CA GLN A 347 37.94 -3.88 -14.14
C GLN A 347 37.26 -3.68 -15.50
N ASN A 348 36.94 -4.76 -16.21
CA ASN A 348 36.14 -4.71 -17.44
C ASN A 348 34.62 -4.66 -17.16
N GLU A 349 34.22 -4.45 -15.91
CA GLU A 349 32.84 -4.39 -15.40
C GLU A 349 32.02 -5.67 -15.60
N ASP A 350 32.67 -6.80 -15.87
CA ASP A 350 32.04 -8.10 -15.75
C ASP A 350 31.65 -8.35 -14.28
N ILE A 351 30.50 -9.00 -14.09
CA ILE A 351 30.01 -9.40 -12.77
C ILE A 351 29.97 -10.92 -12.71
N TYR A 352 30.69 -11.47 -11.74
CA TYR A 352 30.54 -12.85 -11.34
C TYR A 352 29.67 -12.93 -10.10
N VAL A 353 28.71 -13.84 -10.07
CA VAL A 353 27.78 -14.02 -8.96
C VAL A 353 28.00 -15.40 -8.36
N LYS A 354 28.31 -15.41 -7.06
CA LYS A 354 28.17 -16.59 -6.19
C LYS A 354 26.77 -16.60 -5.62
N GLY A 355 26.13 -17.76 -5.65
CA GLY A 355 24.90 -17.95 -4.91
C GLY A 355 24.89 -19.26 -4.13
N THR A 356 23.70 -19.63 -3.67
CA THR A 356 23.47 -20.76 -2.76
C THR A 356 23.78 -22.12 -3.41
N LYS A 357 22.81 -22.71 -4.11
CA LYS A 357 22.88 -24.09 -4.63
C LYS A 357 23.09 -24.19 -6.14
N TYR A 358 23.04 -23.08 -6.87
CA TYR A 358 23.08 -23.07 -8.34
C TYR A 358 24.49 -22.79 -8.93
N GLY A 359 25.53 -22.77 -8.08
CA GLY A 359 26.92 -22.55 -8.48
C GLY A 359 27.22 -21.09 -8.82
N TYR A 360 28.19 -20.87 -9.71
CA TYR A 360 28.62 -19.52 -10.11
C TYR A 360 28.06 -19.14 -11.48
N ARG A 361 27.82 -17.84 -11.67
CA ARG A 361 27.41 -17.25 -12.95
C ARG A 361 28.31 -16.07 -13.30
N LYS A 362 28.63 -15.91 -14.59
CA LYS A 362 29.27 -14.73 -15.14
C LYS A 362 28.25 -13.98 -15.99
N TYR A 363 28.06 -12.69 -15.73
CA TYR A 363 27.35 -11.75 -16.59
C TYR A 363 28.37 -10.77 -17.15
N SER A 364 28.61 -10.84 -18.46
CA SER A 364 29.59 -9.94 -19.08
C SER A 364 28.95 -8.57 -19.32
N LYS A 365 29.72 -7.49 -19.23
CA LYS A 365 29.23 -6.17 -19.62
C LYS A 365 28.73 -6.22 -21.07
N GLY A 366 27.53 -5.69 -21.30
CA GLY A 366 26.94 -5.50 -22.62
C GLY A 366 27.16 -4.07 -23.12
N ASP A 367 26.75 -3.81 -24.36
CA ASP A 367 26.92 -2.51 -24.97
C ASP A 367 25.87 -1.51 -24.49
N GLY A 368 26.33 -0.41 -23.90
CA GLY A 368 25.50 0.69 -23.41
C GLY A 368 24.87 0.44 -22.05
N LYS A 369 23.91 1.32 -21.71
CA LYS A 369 23.20 1.32 -20.45
C LYS A 369 21.76 0.83 -20.61
N VAL A 370 21.15 0.43 -19.50
CA VAL A 370 19.72 0.10 -19.40
C VAL A 370 19.12 0.86 -18.22
N ILE A 371 17.92 1.38 -18.45
CA ILE A 371 17.08 1.94 -17.38
C ILE A 371 16.31 0.78 -16.75
N LEU A 372 16.34 0.72 -15.43
CA LEU A 372 15.56 -0.24 -14.65
C LEU A 372 14.69 0.52 -13.65
N ILE A 373 13.44 0.09 -13.50
CA ILE A 373 12.59 0.52 -12.39
C ILE A 373 12.69 -0.48 -11.24
N ARG A 374 12.56 0.03 -10.01
CA ARG A 374 12.32 -0.82 -8.84
C ARG A 374 10.83 -1.09 -8.68
N MET A 375 10.41 -2.33 -8.92
CA MET A 375 9.03 -2.74 -8.70
C MET A 375 8.70 -2.74 -7.21
N LYS A 376 7.45 -2.40 -6.86
CA LYS A 376 6.94 -2.58 -5.50
C LYS A 376 6.97 -4.07 -5.11
N ASP A 377 7.23 -4.39 -3.84
CA ASP A 377 7.26 -5.80 -3.39
C ASP A 377 5.90 -6.51 -3.54
N SER A 378 4.81 -5.73 -3.49
CA SER A 378 3.50 -6.15 -3.97
C SER A 378 2.75 -4.96 -4.55
N LEU A 379 1.90 -5.22 -5.54
CA LEU A 379 0.92 -4.29 -6.05
C LEU A 379 -0.47 -4.89 -5.81
N ASN A 380 -1.41 -4.08 -5.33
CA ASN A 380 -2.78 -4.51 -5.06
C ASN A 380 -3.76 -3.40 -5.43
N TYR A 381 -3.86 -3.10 -6.72
CA TYR A 381 -4.80 -2.12 -7.25
C TYR A 381 -6.12 -2.81 -7.59
N ILE A 382 -7.22 -2.39 -6.96
CA ILE A 382 -8.56 -2.90 -7.23
C ILE A 382 -9.52 -1.71 -7.33
N SER A 383 -10.18 -1.55 -8.47
CA SER A 383 -11.16 -0.50 -8.70
C SER A 383 -12.30 -1.02 -9.58
N GLY A 384 -13.44 -1.32 -8.97
CA GLY A 384 -14.57 -1.94 -9.66
C GLY A 384 -14.17 -3.32 -10.17
N GLU A 385 -14.28 -3.53 -11.49
CA GLU A 385 -13.93 -4.79 -12.14
C GLU A 385 -12.44 -4.90 -12.51
N ILE A 386 -11.66 -3.83 -12.38
CA ILE A 386 -10.24 -3.83 -12.72
C ILE A 386 -9.39 -4.26 -11.51
N LYS A 387 -8.56 -5.28 -11.71
CA LYS A 387 -7.55 -5.74 -10.74
C LYS A 387 -6.18 -5.78 -11.39
N VAL A 388 -5.23 -5.09 -10.77
CA VAL A 388 -3.79 -5.15 -11.12
C VAL A 388 -3.05 -5.53 -9.85
N CYS A 389 -2.81 -6.83 -9.69
CA CYS A 389 -2.28 -7.37 -8.46
C CYS A 389 -1.11 -8.32 -8.73
N TYR A 390 -0.03 -8.20 -7.95
CA TYR A 390 1.01 -9.22 -7.85
C TYR A 390 1.68 -9.15 -6.48
N LYS A 391 2.29 -10.26 -6.07
CA LYS A 391 3.19 -10.30 -4.92
C LYS A 391 4.46 -11.04 -5.29
N PHE A 392 5.62 -10.48 -4.94
CA PHE A 392 6.86 -11.23 -5.09
C PHE A 392 6.96 -12.37 -4.10
N SER A 393 7.51 -13.50 -4.55
CA SER A 393 7.70 -14.70 -3.74
C SER A 393 9.08 -15.31 -3.99
N LYS A 394 9.80 -15.65 -2.90
CA LYS A 394 11.06 -16.44 -2.91
C LYS A 394 12.15 -15.92 -3.85
N THR A 395 12.24 -14.61 -4.03
CA THR A 395 13.19 -13.96 -4.95
C THR A 395 13.58 -12.59 -4.41
N GLN A 396 14.68 -12.01 -4.88
CA GLN A 396 15.05 -10.59 -4.66
C GLN A 396 15.26 -9.85 -5.98
N ARG A 397 14.95 -10.49 -7.11
CA ARG A 397 14.99 -9.89 -8.44
C ARG A 397 13.78 -8.98 -8.64
N ARG A 398 13.88 -7.74 -8.15
CA ARG A 398 12.81 -6.72 -8.06
C ARG A 398 12.87 -5.64 -9.12
N TYR A 399 13.82 -5.72 -10.05
CA TYR A 399 14.06 -4.67 -11.02
C TYR A 399 13.64 -5.14 -12.40
N CYS A 400 13.04 -4.23 -13.17
CA CYS A 400 12.47 -4.53 -14.49
C CYS A 400 12.73 -3.38 -15.44
N ASN A 401 12.79 -3.65 -16.73
CA ASN A 401 12.76 -2.63 -17.76
C ASN A 401 11.42 -1.86 -17.67
N PRO A 402 11.41 -0.51 -17.77
CA PRO A 402 10.18 0.29 -17.64
C PRO A 402 9.07 -0.09 -18.63
N ASP A 403 9.43 -0.43 -19.87
CA ASP A 403 8.48 -0.80 -20.92
C ASP A 403 7.91 -2.21 -20.65
N ALA A 404 8.78 -3.15 -20.26
CA ALA A 404 8.35 -4.49 -19.86
C ALA A 404 7.42 -4.44 -18.62
N TYR A 405 7.64 -3.50 -17.70
CA TYR A 405 6.74 -3.30 -16.57
C TYR A 405 5.37 -2.77 -17.00
N ALA A 406 5.30 -1.89 -18.01
CA ALA A 406 4.03 -1.47 -18.60
C ALA A 406 3.26 -2.66 -19.20
N GLY A 407 3.96 -3.50 -19.96
CA GLY A 407 3.41 -4.75 -20.47
C GLY A 407 2.91 -5.67 -19.37
N PHE A 408 3.69 -5.83 -18.29
CA PHE A 408 3.31 -6.67 -17.17
C PHE A 408 2.04 -6.14 -16.47
N ILE A 409 1.93 -4.83 -16.24
CA ILE A 409 0.71 -4.20 -15.69
C ILE A 409 -0.50 -4.49 -16.58
N GLY A 410 -0.36 -4.35 -17.91
CA GLY A 410 -1.43 -4.67 -18.86
C GLY A 410 -1.85 -6.14 -18.81
N ALA A 411 -0.88 -7.06 -18.77
CA ALA A 411 -1.14 -8.50 -18.64
C ALA A 411 -1.89 -8.82 -17.33
N LEU A 412 -1.50 -8.19 -16.20
CA LEU A 412 -2.19 -8.34 -14.92
C LEU A 412 -3.63 -7.83 -14.99
N ALA A 413 -3.85 -6.66 -15.61
CA ALA A 413 -5.18 -6.08 -15.78
C ALA A 413 -6.10 -6.97 -16.63
N LYS A 414 -5.56 -7.56 -17.71
CA LYS A 414 -6.30 -8.46 -18.59
C LYS A 414 -6.62 -9.80 -17.92
N LEU A 415 -5.68 -10.34 -17.15
CA LEU A 415 -5.90 -11.55 -16.37
C LEU A 415 -6.90 -11.31 -15.22
N ASN A 416 -6.97 -10.09 -14.69
CA ASN A 416 -7.94 -9.64 -13.70
C ASN A 416 -8.03 -10.52 -12.44
N ARG A 417 -6.88 -10.87 -11.88
CA ARG A 417 -6.73 -11.76 -10.73
C ARG A 417 -5.93 -11.13 -9.60
N THR A 418 -6.11 -11.64 -8.39
CA THR A 418 -5.48 -11.11 -7.16
C THR A 418 -4.32 -11.96 -6.65
N ASP A 419 -4.07 -13.13 -7.23
CA ASP A 419 -3.20 -14.17 -6.71
C ASP A 419 -1.97 -14.46 -7.59
N ILE A 420 -1.56 -13.49 -8.41
CA ILE A 420 -0.33 -13.61 -9.20
C ILE A 420 0.87 -13.59 -8.26
N SER A 421 1.65 -14.68 -8.27
CA SER A 421 2.93 -14.80 -7.57
C SER A 421 4.07 -14.58 -8.56
N CYS A 422 4.77 -13.44 -8.45
CA CYS A 422 5.94 -13.14 -9.26
C CYS A 422 7.20 -13.74 -8.61
N THR A 423 7.92 -14.59 -9.34
CA THR A 423 9.11 -15.32 -8.86
C THR A 423 10.42 -14.69 -9.33
N GLY A 424 10.35 -13.58 -10.07
CA GLY A 424 11.48 -12.68 -10.25
C GLY A 424 11.51 -11.99 -11.61
N MET A 425 12.38 -10.99 -11.67
CA MET A 425 12.73 -10.19 -12.85
C MET A 425 14.26 -10.20 -12.98
N CYS A 426 14.93 -9.05 -12.86
CA CYS A 426 16.38 -8.93 -12.67
C CYS A 426 16.75 -8.21 -11.35
N PHE A 427 18.04 -8.13 -11.04
CA PHE A 427 18.61 -7.34 -9.94
C PHE A 427 18.93 -5.91 -10.37
N GLU A 428 19.26 -5.05 -9.41
CA GLU A 428 19.61 -3.63 -9.62
C GLU A 428 20.80 -3.44 -10.58
N ASP A 429 21.72 -4.39 -10.60
CA ASP A 429 22.91 -4.43 -11.45
C ASP A 429 22.65 -5.07 -12.84
N ALA A 430 21.38 -5.24 -13.19
CA ALA A 430 20.88 -5.92 -14.38
C ALA A 430 21.22 -7.41 -14.50
N THR A 431 21.79 -8.05 -13.46
CA THR A 431 22.02 -9.51 -13.45
C THR A 431 20.75 -10.28 -13.09
N SER A 432 20.74 -11.60 -13.32
CA SER A 432 19.52 -12.42 -13.18
C SER A 432 19.70 -13.73 -12.39
N TYR A 433 20.73 -13.84 -11.54
CA TYR A 433 21.06 -15.08 -10.85
C TYR A 433 19.84 -15.70 -10.12
N PRO A 434 19.58 -17.03 -10.24
CA PRO A 434 20.43 -18.06 -10.88
C PRO A 434 20.23 -18.20 -12.39
N SER A 435 19.32 -17.41 -12.98
CA SER A 435 18.97 -17.46 -14.39
C SER A 435 20.14 -17.04 -15.28
N LEU A 436 20.25 -17.65 -16.46
CA LEU A 436 21.24 -17.29 -17.47
C LEU A 436 20.68 -16.26 -18.45
N THR A 437 19.45 -16.49 -18.85
CA THR A 437 18.63 -15.56 -19.61
C THR A 437 18.03 -14.55 -18.61
N HIS A 438 17.54 -13.39 -19.06
CA HIS A 438 16.86 -12.36 -18.23
C HIS A 438 17.74 -11.27 -17.59
N PRO A 439 18.99 -11.03 -17.99
CA PRO A 439 19.58 -9.76 -17.60
C PRO A 439 18.76 -8.60 -18.18
N ASN A 440 18.87 -7.42 -17.58
CA ASN A 440 18.24 -6.18 -18.07
C ASN A 440 16.70 -6.10 -17.93
N GLY A 441 16.06 -7.09 -17.31
CA GLY A 441 14.68 -6.97 -16.80
C GLY A 441 13.59 -6.93 -17.87
N ASP A 442 13.81 -7.57 -19.01
CA ASP A 442 12.90 -7.64 -20.16
C ASP A 442 11.88 -8.80 -20.08
N CYS A 443 11.67 -9.34 -18.89
CA CYS A 443 10.84 -10.51 -18.66
C CYS A 443 10.25 -10.56 -17.24
N ALA A 444 9.17 -11.33 -17.07
CA ALA A 444 8.49 -11.61 -15.82
C ALA A 444 8.38 -13.12 -15.58
N ASP A 445 8.99 -13.60 -14.49
CA ASP A 445 8.76 -14.96 -14.00
C ASP A 445 7.55 -14.99 -13.06
N THR A 446 6.60 -15.91 -13.29
CA THR A 446 5.44 -16.11 -12.42
C THR A 446 5.22 -17.57 -12.09
N SER A 447 4.75 -17.89 -10.89
CA SER A 447 4.37 -19.26 -10.54
C SER A 447 3.26 -19.76 -11.47
N TYR A 448 3.30 -21.04 -11.84
CA TYR A 448 2.18 -21.69 -12.54
C TYR A 448 0.92 -21.67 -11.67
N TYR A 449 -0.22 -21.53 -12.32
CA TYR A 449 -1.51 -21.87 -11.74
C TYR A 449 -1.71 -23.38 -11.69
N SER A 450 -2.78 -23.82 -11.02
CA SER A 450 -3.06 -25.25 -10.80
C SER A 450 -3.68 -25.94 -12.02
N THR A 451 -4.34 -25.18 -12.91
CA THR A 451 -5.09 -25.72 -14.04
C THR A 451 -4.59 -25.15 -15.37
N LEU A 452 -4.71 -25.96 -16.43
CA LEU A 452 -4.36 -25.58 -17.80
C LEU A 452 -5.12 -24.34 -18.28
N GLU A 453 -6.42 -24.28 -18.01
CA GLU A 453 -7.31 -23.21 -18.47
C GLU A 453 -6.84 -21.83 -17.97
N VAL A 454 -6.68 -21.70 -16.65
CA VAL A 454 -6.28 -20.42 -16.03
C VAL A 454 -4.82 -20.06 -16.38
N GLU A 455 -3.96 -21.06 -16.57
CA GLU A 455 -2.60 -20.79 -17.04
C GLU A 455 -2.57 -20.33 -18.49
N GLN A 456 -3.43 -20.88 -19.36
CA GLN A 456 -3.56 -20.43 -20.74
C GLN A 456 -4.05 -18.98 -20.80
N GLU A 457 -5.01 -18.59 -19.96
CA GLU A 457 -5.44 -17.19 -19.85
C GLU A 457 -4.26 -16.26 -19.50
N LYS A 458 -3.38 -16.70 -18.59
CA LYS A 458 -2.16 -15.94 -18.24
C LYS A 458 -1.21 -15.85 -19.42
N VAL A 459 -0.96 -16.94 -20.13
CA VAL A 459 -0.13 -16.94 -21.36
C VAL A 459 -0.70 -15.95 -22.39
N ASP A 460 -2.00 -16.01 -22.65
CA ASP A 460 -2.66 -15.13 -23.62
C ASP A 460 -2.62 -13.66 -23.19
N ALA A 461 -2.75 -13.38 -21.89
CA ALA A 461 -2.60 -12.04 -21.35
C ALA A 461 -1.18 -11.48 -21.56
N PHE A 462 -0.14 -12.26 -21.26
CA PHE A 462 1.25 -11.84 -21.51
C PHE A 462 1.51 -11.57 -23.00
N LYS A 463 1.02 -12.43 -23.90
CA LYS A 463 1.18 -12.21 -25.35
C LYS A 463 0.42 -10.99 -25.85
N ALA A 464 -0.78 -10.74 -25.32
CA ALA A 464 -1.56 -9.56 -25.65
C ALA A 464 -0.85 -8.24 -25.29
N PHE A 465 0.08 -8.29 -24.34
CA PHE A 465 0.92 -7.17 -23.92
C PHE A 465 2.40 -7.40 -24.27
N HIS A 466 2.64 -7.93 -25.48
CA HIS A 466 3.93 -7.89 -26.18
C HIS A 466 5.10 -8.66 -25.56
N PHE A 467 4.82 -9.63 -24.68
CA PHE A 467 5.81 -10.65 -24.33
C PHE A 467 5.83 -11.73 -25.41
N GLU A 468 6.89 -11.76 -26.21
CA GLU A 468 6.94 -12.57 -27.43
C GLU A 468 7.34 -14.02 -27.17
N LYS A 469 8.21 -14.25 -26.18
CA LYS A 469 8.70 -15.60 -25.85
C LYS A 469 8.29 -16.00 -24.45
N ILE A 470 7.38 -16.97 -24.40
CA ILE A 470 6.92 -17.56 -23.16
C ILE A 470 7.49 -18.97 -23.04
N TYR A 471 8.39 -19.19 -22.06
CA TYR A 471 8.96 -20.49 -21.79
C TYR A 471 8.23 -21.22 -20.66
N ARG A 472 8.16 -22.54 -20.82
CA ARG A 472 7.54 -23.46 -19.87
C ARG A 472 8.36 -24.73 -19.62
N GLY A 473 8.03 -25.44 -18.54
CA GLY A 473 8.53 -26.76 -18.21
C GLY A 473 7.80 -27.91 -18.91
N LYS A 474 8.01 -29.13 -18.42
CA LYS A 474 7.47 -30.42 -18.90
C LYS A 474 6.40 -31.04 -17.99
N GLY A 475 5.91 -30.32 -16.97
CA GLY A 475 4.84 -30.78 -16.08
C GLY A 475 3.55 -31.22 -16.79
N SER A 476 2.71 -31.98 -16.07
CA SER A 476 1.54 -32.74 -16.57
C SER A 476 0.80 -32.11 -17.75
N TRP A 477 0.23 -30.93 -17.58
CA TRP A 477 -0.55 -30.26 -18.63
C TRP A 477 0.20 -29.13 -19.34
N TYR A 478 1.45 -28.83 -18.96
CA TYR A 478 2.19 -27.68 -19.49
C TYR A 478 2.41 -27.79 -21.00
N SER A 479 2.63 -29.01 -21.50
CA SER A 479 2.79 -29.26 -22.94
C SER A 479 1.57 -28.88 -23.78
N LYS A 480 0.39 -28.72 -23.16
CA LYS A 480 -0.85 -28.31 -23.82
C LYS A 480 -1.02 -26.78 -23.89
N LEU A 481 -0.12 -26.00 -23.29
CA LEU A 481 -0.15 -24.54 -23.36
C LEU A 481 0.21 -24.06 -24.77
N ASN A 482 -0.74 -23.44 -25.44
CA ASN A 482 -0.56 -22.86 -26.76
C ASN A 482 0.28 -21.59 -26.68
N GLY A 483 1.15 -21.40 -27.67
CA GLY A 483 1.98 -20.19 -27.75
C GLY A 483 3.14 -20.15 -26.75
N THR A 484 3.55 -21.30 -26.21
CA THR A 484 4.68 -21.45 -25.29
C THR A 484 5.79 -22.33 -25.87
N ILE A 485 7.01 -22.17 -25.37
CA ILE A 485 8.20 -22.92 -25.80
C ILE A 485 8.69 -23.76 -24.62
N TYR A 486 8.95 -25.05 -24.85
CA TYR A 486 9.60 -25.86 -23.83
C TYR A 486 11.05 -25.39 -23.60
N SER A 487 11.42 -25.17 -22.34
CA SER A 487 12.80 -24.91 -21.95
C SER A 487 13.10 -25.53 -20.59
N THR A 488 14.23 -26.25 -20.50
CA THR A 488 14.67 -26.84 -19.24
C THR A 488 14.90 -25.77 -18.17
N GLY A 489 14.56 -26.08 -16.92
CA GLY A 489 14.72 -25.14 -15.80
C GLY A 489 13.49 -24.26 -15.49
N HIS A 490 12.38 -24.45 -16.22
CA HIS A 490 11.12 -23.70 -16.03
C HIS A 490 9.99 -24.60 -15.48
N GLU A 491 10.34 -25.58 -14.64
CA GLU A 491 9.39 -26.58 -14.15
C GLU A 491 8.47 -26.06 -13.05
N ASP A 492 8.85 -24.98 -12.37
CA ASP A 492 8.12 -24.39 -11.23
C ASP A 492 7.59 -22.97 -11.49
N HIS A 493 7.88 -22.40 -12.66
CA HIS A 493 7.41 -21.08 -13.07
C HIS A 493 7.22 -20.98 -14.59
N LEU A 494 6.29 -20.12 -14.99
CA LEU A 494 6.15 -19.61 -16.35
C LEU A 494 7.10 -18.43 -16.52
N HIS A 495 7.93 -18.49 -17.55
CA HIS A 495 8.77 -17.39 -17.93
C HIS A 495 8.12 -16.61 -19.08
N SER A 496 7.80 -15.34 -18.85
CA SER A 496 7.24 -14.47 -19.89
C SER A 496 8.26 -13.41 -20.24
N GLY A 497 8.97 -13.54 -21.36
CA GLY A 497 10.12 -12.71 -21.66
C GLY A 497 10.19 -12.18 -23.07
N GLU A 498 11.30 -11.50 -23.33
CA GLU A 498 11.58 -10.80 -24.57
C GLU A 498 10.45 -9.81 -24.90
N PHE A 499 10.15 -8.95 -23.93
CA PHE A 499 9.19 -7.89 -24.16
C PHE A 499 9.62 -7.01 -25.35
N ASN A 500 8.74 -6.86 -26.33
CA ASN A 500 9.03 -6.09 -27.53
C ASN A 500 8.87 -4.59 -27.27
N THR A 501 9.98 -3.93 -26.94
CA THR A 501 10.02 -2.47 -26.71
C THR A 501 9.61 -1.63 -27.92
N ASN A 502 9.70 -2.16 -29.15
CA ASN A 502 9.25 -1.46 -30.34
C ASN A 502 7.71 -1.33 -30.43
N LYS A 503 6.97 -2.03 -29.56
CA LYS A 503 5.52 -1.89 -29.45
C LYS A 503 5.09 -0.73 -28.54
N VAL A 504 6.04 -0.04 -27.90
CA VAL A 504 5.75 1.16 -27.11
C VAL A 504 5.85 2.40 -27.99
N THR A 505 4.72 3.07 -28.19
CA THR A 505 4.66 4.33 -28.95
C THR A 505 5.17 5.47 -28.08
N ILE A 506 6.17 6.22 -28.55
CA ILE A 506 6.68 7.38 -27.82
C ILE A 506 5.95 8.65 -28.29
N ILE A 507 5.30 9.33 -27.35
CA ILE A 507 4.61 10.60 -27.58
C ILE A 507 5.35 11.69 -26.82
N LYS A 508 5.78 12.75 -27.52
CA LYS A 508 6.44 13.91 -26.90
C LYS A 508 5.54 15.12 -26.98
N GLU A 509 5.28 15.75 -25.84
CA GLU A 509 4.59 17.04 -25.82
C GLU A 509 5.46 18.11 -26.50
N LYS A 510 4.84 18.98 -27.31
CA LYS A 510 5.53 20.02 -28.08
C LYS A 510 5.70 21.33 -27.33
#